data_AF-A0A9Q9IP65-F1
#
_entry.id   AF-A0A9Q9IP65-F1
#
_cell.length_a   1.000
_cell.length_b   1.000
_cell.length_c   1.000
_cell.angle_alpha   90.00
_cell.angle_beta   90.00
_cell.angle_gamma   90.00
#
_symmetry.space_group_name_H-M   'P 1'
#
loop_
_entity.id
_entity.type
_entity.pdbx_description
1 polymer ?
#
loop_
_entity_poly.entity_id
_entity_poly.type
_entity_poly.pdbx_seq_one_letter_code
_entity_poly.pdbx_strand_id
1 'polypeptide(L)'
;MELAVPPLFEALAGARSILVAGAGGGFDVYAGLPLALALRAQGRTVHLGNLSFAALEVLDLDTWPAPGVALVTARTEGLEDYFPERTLARWLRRQREPDIVYAFPRTGVRPLREAYAALADQLRLDAVVLVDGGTDILMRGDEAGLGTPTEDMTSLVAVAGLAVPTKLVTCLGFGIDAYHGVRHTQVLENLAALDRDGAYLGALSIPSASREAALYRDAVAHAQAATPLRPSIVNGQIAAATRGEFGDVRFTTRTGGSTLFVNPLMAVYFSCTVDGLAGRLLYRDRIEDTVAMEQVLARIERFRAGITPRVPRAYPH
;
A
#
# COMPACT_ATOMS: atom_id res chain seq x y z
N MET A 1 17.60 12.95 13.61
CA MET A 1 16.16 12.93 13.91
C MET A 1 15.89 13.81 15.11
N GLU A 2 15.13 14.88 14.88
CA GLU A 2 14.56 15.72 15.92
C GLU A 2 13.06 15.42 16.02
N LEU A 3 12.45 15.54 17.20
CA LEU A 3 11.02 15.24 17.39
C LEU A 3 10.06 16.16 16.60
N ALA A 4 10.56 17.26 16.05
CA ALA A 4 9.75 18.28 15.37
C ALA A 4 9.24 17.85 13.99
N VAL A 5 10.00 16.99 13.28
CA VAL A 5 9.66 16.57 11.91
C VAL A 5 9.57 15.04 11.88
N PRO A 6 8.45 14.46 11.42
CA PRO A 6 8.35 13.01 11.30
C PRO A 6 9.43 12.46 10.35
N PRO A 7 10.16 11.39 10.71
CA PRO A 7 11.29 10.92 9.89
C PRO A 7 10.91 10.48 8.47
N LEU A 8 9.65 10.08 8.24
CA LEU A 8 9.10 9.86 6.89
C LEU A 8 9.25 11.10 6.00
N PHE A 9 8.91 12.29 6.50
CA PHE A 9 9.03 13.54 5.75
C PHE A 9 10.49 13.99 5.64
N GLU A 10 11.31 13.75 6.67
CA GLU A 10 12.75 14.01 6.62
C GLU A 10 13.42 13.19 5.50
N ALA A 11 13.11 11.89 5.39
CA ALA A 11 13.61 11.01 4.34
C ALA A 11 13.19 11.43 2.91
N LEU A 12 12.06 12.13 2.79
CA LEU A 12 11.53 12.64 1.51
C LEU A 12 11.91 14.11 1.23
N ALA A 13 12.63 14.79 2.13
CA ALA A 13 12.88 16.23 2.03
C ALA A 13 13.63 16.62 0.74
N GLY A 14 14.52 15.77 0.24
CA GLY A 14 15.27 15.98 -0.99
C GLY A 14 14.52 15.63 -2.28
N ALA A 15 13.42 14.86 -2.20
CA ALA A 15 12.73 14.34 -3.38
C ALA A 15 11.77 15.38 -3.98
N ARG A 16 11.77 15.56 -5.30
CA ARG A 16 10.85 16.47 -6.00
C ARG A 16 9.76 15.74 -6.77
N SER A 17 10.13 14.64 -7.43
CA SER A 17 9.22 13.74 -8.14
C SER A 17 9.06 12.44 -7.35
N ILE A 18 7.88 12.20 -6.80
CA ILE A 18 7.60 11.12 -5.84
C ILE A 18 6.46 10.26 -6.38
N LEU A 19 6.67 8.95 -6.48
CA LEU A 19 5.59 7.99 -6.73
C LEU A 19 5.09 7.43 -5.40
N VAL A 20 3.79 7.58 -5.13
CA VAL A 20 3.10 6.90 -4.02
C VAL A 20 2.26 5.78 -4.63
N ALA A 21 2.62 4.52 -4.37
CA ALA A 21 2.05 3.36 -5.05
C ALA A 21 1.47 2.32 -4.08
N GLY A 22 0.23 1.89 -4.29
CA GLY A 22 -0.37 0.79 -3.53
C GLY A 22 0.28 -0.57 -3.84
N ALA A 23 0.67 -1.30 -2.80
CA ALA A 23 1.52 -2.49 -2.89
C ALA A 23 0.74 -3.81 -3.00
N GLY A 24 -0.29 -4.00 -2.17
CA GLY A 24 -1.14 -5.21 -2.08
C GLY A 24 -2.29 -5.20 -3.08
N GLY A 25 -2.49 -4.06 -3.75
CA GLY A 25 -3.42 -3.86 -4.84
C GLY A 25 -4.82 -3.47 -4.42
N GLY A 26 -5.81 -3.73 -5.27
CA GLY A 26 -7.19 -3.29 -5.02
C GLY A 26 -7.29 -1.78 -4.73
N PHE A 27 -7.53 -1.41 -3.47
CA PHE A 27 -7.69 -0.02 -3.04
C PHE A 27 -6.47 0.54 -2.27
N ASP A 28 -5.33 -0.14 -2.23
CA ASP A 28 -4.19 0.26 -1.38
C ASP A 28 -3.63 1.65 -1.66
N VAL A 29 -3.67 2.10 -2.92
CA VAL A 29 -3.32 3.49 -3.25
C VAL A 29 -4.09 4.53 -2.43
N TYR A 30 -5.31 4.22 -1.95
CA TYR A 30 -6.08 5.11 -1.09
C TYR A 30 -5.41 5.34 0.25
N ALA A 31 -4.78 4.32 0.84
CA ALA A 31 -4.02 4.45 2.08
C ALA A 31 -2.85 5.43 1.93
N GLY A 32 -2.40 5.70 0.70
CA GLY A 32 -1.36 6.70 0.39
C GLY A 32 -1.87 8.13 0.22
N LEU A 33 -3.18 8.35 0.11
CA LEU A 33 -3.74 9.66 -0.23
C LEU A 33 -3.43 10.76 0.80
N PRO A 34 -3.55 10.53 2.13
CA PRO A 34 -3.18 11.55 3.11
C PRO A 34 -1.74 12.04 2.91
N LEU A 35 -0.80 11.11 2.75
CA LEU A 35 0.61 11.42 2.49
C LEU A 35 0.80 12.16 1.15
N ALA A 36 0.18 11.66 0.08
CA ALA A 36 0.30 12.26 -1.25
C ALA A 36 -0.20 13.71 -1.27
N LEU A 37 -1.34 13.98 -0.62
CA LEU A 37 -1.93 15.32 -0.52
C LEU A 37 -1.06 16.26 0.32
N ALA A 38 -0.50 15.79 1.43
CA ALA A 38 0.43 16.56 2.25
C ALA A 38 1.70 16.94 1.49
N LEU A 39 2.28 15.99 0.74
CA LEU A 39 3.47 16.24 -0.10
C LEU A 39 3.17 17.22 -1.25
N ARG A 40 1.99 17.12 -1.89
CA ARG A 40 1.55 18.09 -2.90
C ARG A 40 1.37 19.49 -2.31
N ALA A 41 0.81 19.61 -1.10
CA ALA A 41 0.67 20.89 -0.41
C ALA A 41 2.03 21.54 -0.09
N GLN A 42 3.10 20.75 0.01
CA GLN A 42 4.49 21.21 0.13
C GLN A 42 5.15 21.55 -1.23
N GLY A 43 4.40 21.53 -2.33
CA GLY A 43 4.89 21.86 -3.67
C GLY A 43 5.65 20.73 -4.37
N ARG A 44 5.56 19.48 -3.87
CA ARG A 44 6.18 18.32 -4.52
C ARG A 44 5.33 17.83 -5.69
N THR A 45 5.98 17.26 -6.71
CA THR A 45 5.30 16.56 -7.80
C THR A 45 5.04 15.12 -7.35
N VAL A 46 3.78 14.80 -7.07
CA VAL A 46 3.39 13.47 -6.57
C VAL A 46 2.55 12.74 -7.59
N HIS A 47 3.05 11.59 -8.01
CA HIS A 47 2.39 10.62 -8.88
C HIS A 47 1.75 9.52 -8.03
N LEU A 48 0.64 8.98 -8.50
CA LEU A 48 -0.06 7.88 -7.84
C LEU A 48 0.07 6.62 -8.68
N GLY A 49 0.32 5.49 -8.04
CA GLY A 49 0.42 4.17 -8.66
C GLY A 49 -0.38 3.13 -7.89
N ASN A 50 -0.71 2.00 -8.52
CA ASN A 50 -1.35 0.88 -7.82
C ASN A 50 -1.06 -0.44 -8.55
N LEU A 51 -0.75 -1.51 -7.81
CA LEU A 51 -0.87 -2.85 -8.37
C LEU A 51 -2.36 -3.16 -8.58
N SER A 52 -2.79 -3.31 -9.83
CA SER A 52 -4.22 -3.28 -10.13
C SER A 52 -4.89 -4.62 -10.05
N PHE A 53 -6.08 -4.64 -9.45
CA PHE A 53 -7.01 -5.78 -9.49
C PHE A 53 -8.10 -5.61 -10.56
N ALA A 54 -8.12 -4.48 -11.26
CA ALA A 54 -8.98 -4.29 -12.42
C ALA A 54 -8.48 -5.15 -13.59
N ALA A 55 -9.38 -5.49 -14.52
CA ALA A 55 -9.04 -6.15 -15.76
C ALA A 55 -8.33 -5.15 -16.70
N LEU A 56 -7.02 -4.97 -16.55
CA LEU A 56 -6.26 -4.02 -17.38
C LEU A 56 -6.11 -4.51 -18.83
N GLU A 57 -6.27 -5.81 -19.08
CA GLU A 57 -6.16 -6.43 -20.40
C GLU A 57 -7.25 -5.99 -21.39
N VAL A 58 -8.35 -5.39 -20.90
CA VAL A 58 -9.42 -4.85 -21.75
C VAL A 58 -9.22 -3.37 -22.10
N LEU A 59 -8.15 -2.73 -21.63
CA LEU A 59 -7.87 -1.33 -21.91
C LEU A 59 -7.31 -1.13 -23.31
N ASP A 60 -7.59 0.04 -23.90
CA ASP A 60 -7.04 0.45 -25.18
C ASP A 60 -5.51 0.51 -25.16
N LEU A 61 -4.88 0.16 -26.30
CA LEU A 61 -3.42 0.16 -26.45
C LEU A 61 -2.79 1.52 -26.13
N ASP A 62 -3.47 2.61 -26.47
CA ASP A 62 -3.00 3.99 -26.20
C ASP A 62 -2.95 4.33 -24.70
N THR A 63 -3.51 3.48 -23.84
CA THR A 63 -3.45 3.61 -22.38
C THR A 63 -2.09 3.22 -21.81
N TRP A 64 -1.21 2.56 -22.59
CA TRP A 64 0.03 1.96 -22.12
C TRP A 64 1.26 2.77 -22.54
N PRO A 65 1.72 3.77 -21.76
CA PRO A 65 2.93 4.53 -22.08
C PRO A 65 4.21 3.67 -22.08
N ALA A 66 4.20 2.53 -21.39
CA ALA A 66 5.28 1.56 -21.38
C ALA A 66 4.75 0.14 -21.10
N PRO A 67 5.49 -0.92 -21.45
CA PRO A 67 5.13 -2.28 -21.08
C PRO A 67 4.89 -2.41 -19.57
N GLY A 68 3.73 -2.95 -19.19
CA GLY A 68 3.38 -3.15 -17.78
C GLY A 68 2.98 -1.87 -17.02
N VAL A 69 2.82 -0.74 -17.69
CA VAL A 69 2.39 0.53 -17.08
C VAL A 69 1.17 1.06 -17.82
N ALA A 70 0.01 1.05 -17.20
CA ALA A 70 -1.19 1.71 -17.73
C ALA A 70 -1.36 3.11 -17.10
N LEU A 71 -1.67 4.11 -17.92
CA LEU A 71 -1.98 5.48 -17.51
C LEU A 71 -3.50 5.64 -17.39
N VAL A 72 -4.04 5.49 -16.18
CA VAL A 72 -5.47 5.57 -15.94
C VAL A 72 -5.87 7.01 -15.62
N THR A 73 -6.84 7.54 -16.36
CA THR A 73 -7.44 8.86 -16.15
C THR A 73 -8.91 8.74 -15.73
N ALA A 74 -9.54 9.86 -15.38
CA ALA A 74 -10.98 9.89 -15.10
C ALA A 74 -11.85 9.45 -16.31
N ARG A 75 -11.28 9.45 -17.52
CA ARG A 75 -11.95 9.13 -18.80
C ARG A 75 -11.61 7.75 -19.33
N THR A 76 -10.64 7.04 -18.75
CA THR A 76 -10.26 5.70 -19.21
C THR A 76 -11.47 4.77 -19.21
N GLU A 77 -11.73 4.11 -20.32
CA GLU A 77 -12.79 3.11 -20.44
C GLU A 77 -12.33 1.77 -19.86
N GLY A 78 -13.26 0.93 -19.42
CA GLY A 78 -12.97 -0.33 -18.75
C GLY A 78 -14.18 -0.86 -17.99
N LEU A 79 -14.02 -1.98 -17.28
CA LEU A 79 -15.13 -2.58 -16.53
C LEU A 79 -15.66 -1.63 -15.45
N GLU A 80 -17.00 -1.55 -15.35
CA GLU A 80 -17.69 -0.62 -14.44
C GLU A 80 -17.86 -1.16 -13.01
N ASP A 81 -17.72 -2.47 -12.80
CA ASP A 81 -18.00 -3.10 -11.50
C ASP A 81 -16.87 -2.91 -10.47
N TYR A 82 -15.61 -2.92 -10.91
CA TYR A 82 -14.44 -2.77 -10.06
C TYR A 82 -13.26 -2.14 -10.80
N PHE A 83 -13.02 -0.84 -10.58
CA PHE A 83 -11.86 -0.13 -11.12
C PHE A 83 -11.40 0.98 -10.16
N PRO A 84 -10.68 0.62 -9.07
CA PRO A 84 -10.27 1.56 -8.02
C PRO A 84 -9.44 2.75 -8.53
N GLU A 85 -8.52 2.52 -9.46
CA GLU A 85 -7.61 3.54 -10.00
C GLU A 85 -8.39 4.58 -10.79
N ARG A 86 -9.33 4.15 -11.64
CA ARG A 86 -10.23 5.05 -12.37
C ARG A 86 -11.18 5.78 -11.44
N THR A 87 -11.68 5.09 -10.42
CA THR A 87 -12.55 5.69 -9.40
C THR A 87 -11.81 6.80 -8.63
N LEU A 88 -10.53 6.57 -8.32
CA LEU A 88 -9.66 7.56 -7.71
C LEU A 88 -9.36 8.71 -8.66
N ALA A 89 -9.03 8.44 -9.92
CA ALA A 89 -8.83 9.46 -10.95
C ALA A 89 -10.06 10.38 -11.09
N ARG A 90 -11.27 9.80 -11.13
CA ARG A 90 -12.54 10.55 -11.15
C ARG A 90 -12.70 11.43 -9.92
N TRP A 91 -12.31 10.96 -8.73
CA TRP A 91 -12.32 11.75 -7.50
C TRP A 91 -11.30 12.88 -7.54
N LEU A 92 -10.05 12.61 -7.93
CA LEU A 92 -8.98 13.62 -8.06
C LEU A 92 -9.41 14.75 -8.99
N ARG A 93 -10.03 14.44 -10.13
CA ARG A 93 -10.56 15.45 -11.06
C ARG A 93 -11.58 16.38 -10.39
N ARG A 94 -12.46 15.84 -9.52
CA ARG A 94 -13.44 16.65 -8.76
C ARG A 94 -12.75 17.57 -7.76
N GLN A 95 -11.65 17.12 -7.17
CA GLN A 95 -10.83 17.92 -6.26
C GLN A 95 -9.89 18.90 -6.98
N ARG A 96 -9.91 18.96 -8.32
CA ARG A 96 -9.00 19.76 -9.16
C ARG A 96 -7.52 19.38 -8.98
N GLU A 97 -7.28 18.13 -8.63
CA GLU A 97 -5.97 17.51 -8.56
C GLU A 97 -5.62 16.84 -9.91
N PRO A 98 -4.34 16.58 -10.22
CA PRO A 98 -3.96 15.73 -11.34
C PRO A 98 -4.68 14.38 -11.27
N ASP A 99 -5.46 14.06 -12.30
CA ASP A 99 -6.37 12.91 -12.34
C ASP A 99 -5.75 11.68 -13.02
N ILE A 100 -4.44 11.49 -12.83
CA ILE A 100 -3.69 10.34 -13.35
C ILE A 100 -3.35 9.41 -12.20
N VAL A 101 -3.66 8.12 -12.38
CA VAL A 101 -3.23 7.02 -11.52
C VAL A 101 -2.59 5.96 -12.42
N TYR A 102 -1.31 5.66 -12.19
CA TYR A 102 -0.64 4.57 -12.89
C TYR A 102 -1.12 3.22 -12.34
N ALA A 103 -1.38 2.27 -13.22
CA ALA A 103 -1.83 0.94 -12.85
C ALA A 103 -0.84 -0.10 -13.38
N PHE A 104 -0.39 -0.99 -12.50
CA PHE A 104 0.50 -2.10 -12.85
C PHE A 104 -0.32 -3.39 -12.92
N PRO A 105 -0.16 -4.24 -13.94
CA PRO A 105 -0.87 -5.51 -14.01
C PRO A 105 -0.36 -6.48 -12.95
N ARG A 106 -1.21 -7.43 -12.56
CA ARG A 106 -0.78 -8.56 -11.71
C ARG A 106 0.21 -9.41 -12.49
N THR A 107 1.45 -9.43 -12.04
CA THR A 107 2.56 -10.11 -12.68
C THR A 107 3.60 -10.53 -11.64
N GLY A 108 4.68 -11.19 -12.04
CA GLY A 108 5.78 -11.55 -11.13
C GLY A 108 6.73 -10.38 -10.86
N VAL A 109 7.71 -10.60 -9.98
CA VAL A 109 8.66 -9.57 -9.55
C VAL A 109 9.42 -8.93 -10.71
N ARG A 110 9.91 -9.74 -11.66
CA ARG A 110 10.76 -9.25 -12.75
C ARG A 110 10.02 -8.27 -13.68
N PRO A 111 8.90 -8.63 -14.31
CA PRO A 111 8.14 -7.69 -15.14
C PRO A 111 7.59 -6.50 -14.36
N LEU A 112 7.22 -6.68 -13.08
CA LEU A 112 6.79 -5.54 -12.26
C LEU A 112 7.94 -4.55 -12.01
N ARG A 113 9.15 -5.04 -11.76
CA ARG A 113 10.35 -4.20 -11.64
C ARG A 113 10.65 -3.45 -12.92
N GLU A 114 10.56 -4.11 -14.07
CA GLU A 114 10.74 -3.47 -15.38
C GLU A 114 9.73 -2.33 -15.59
N ALA A 115 8.47 -2.55 -15.22
CA ALA A 115 7.43 -1.52 -15.29
C ALA A 115 7.71 -0.33 -14.35
N TYR A 116 8.07 -0.59 -13.10
CA TYR A 116 8.48 0.48 -12.18
C TYR A 116 9.72 1.24 -12.66
N ALA A 117 10.71 0.55 -13.23
CA ALA A 117 11.91 1.19 -13.77
C ALA A 117 11.59 2.09 -14.96
N ALA A 118 10.78 1.62 -15.91
CA ALA A 118 10.32 2.43 -17.04
C ALA A 118 9.56 3.68 -16.58
N LEU A 119 8.68 3.53 -15.59
CA LEU A 119 7.94 4.66 -15.02
C LEU A 119 8.88 5.63 -14.26
N ALA A 120 9.86 5.08 -13.53
CA ALA A 120 10.85 5.88 -12.80
C ALA A 120 11.68 6.76 -13.74
N ASP A 121 12.12 6.22 -14.87
CA ASP A 121 12.85 6.96 -15.88
C ASP A 121 11.97 8.04 -16.55
N GLN A 122 10.75 7.68 -16.95
CA GLN A 122 9.81 8.59 -17.60
C GLN A 122 9.45 9.79 -16.73
N LEU A 123 9.22 9.57 -15.43
CA LEU A 123 8.82 10.61 -14.48
C LEU A 123 10.00 11.25 -13.74
N ARG A 124 11.23 10.75 -13.99
CA ARG A 124 12.46 11.13 -13.29
C ARG A 124 12.25 11.09 -11.78
N LEU A 125 11.80 9.93 -11.28
CA LEU A 125 11.46 9.76 -9.88
C LEU A 125 12.71 9.88 -9.00
N ASP A 126 12.62 10.73 -7.99
CA ASP A 126 13.62 10.84 -6.92
C ASP A 126 13.26 9.89 -5.77
N ALA A 127 11.97 9.56 -5.62
CA ALA A 127 11.49 8.65 -4.59
C ALA A 127 10.32 7.77 -5.03
N VAL A 128 10.26 6.56 -4.47
CA VAL A 128 9.09 5.67 -4.49
C VAL A 128 8.68 5.37 -3.05
N VAL A 129 7.40 5.54 -2.75
CA VAL A 129 6.77 5.17 -1.48
C VAL A 129 5.72 4.11 -1.77
N LEU A 130 5.99 2.86 -1.38
CA LEU A 130 4.99 1.81 -1.37
C LEU A 130 4.04 2.01 -0.21
N VAL A 131 2.75 1.76 -0.45
CA VAL A 131 1.70 1.89 0.55
C VAL A 131 0.89 0.61 0.66
N ASP A 132 0.72 0.14 1.88
CA ASP A 132 -0.10 -1.03 2.22
C ASP A 132 -1.30 -0.58 3.06
N GLY A 133 -2.49 -1.01 2.65
CA GLY A 133 -3.73 -0.91 3.41
C GLY A 133 -3.85 -2.03 4.43
N GLY A 134 -3.01 -1.99 5.45
CA GLY A 134 -2.82 -3.10 6.38
C GLY A 134 -1.49 -2.98 7.08
N THR A 135 -0.96 -4.11 7.54
CA THR A 135 0.41 -4.27 8.04
C THR A 135 1.03 -5.60 7.62
N ASP A 136 0.46 -6.34 6.67
CA ASP A 136 1.01 -7.61 6.23
C ASP A 136 2.24 -7.45 5.33
N ILE A 137 2.46 -6.28 4.72
CA ILE A 137 3.75 -5.96 4.08
C ILE A 137 4.94 -6.02 5.05
N LEU A 138 4.71 -5.92 6.36
CA LEU A 138 5.74 -6.00 7.38
C LEU A 138 6.13 -7.45 7.74
N MET A 139 5.47 -8.45 7.17
CA MET A 139 5.73 -9.86 7.47
C MET A 139 6.93 -10.38 6.68
N ARG A 140 7.82 -11.12 7.35
CA ARG A 140 9.08 -11.60 6.76
C ARG A 140 9.01 -13.04 6.25
N GLY A 141 7.99 -13.80 6.65
CA GLY A 141 7.72 -15.17 6.19
C GLY A 141 7.66 -16.24 7.27
N ASP A 142 8.26 -16.00 8.43
CA ASP A 142 8.30 -16.94 9.54
C ASP A 142 7.25 -16.64 10.61
N GLU A 143 6.39 -15.64 10.44
CA GLU A 143 5.28 -15.35 11.34
C GLU A 143 4.23 -16.46 11.34
N ALA A 144 3.38 -16.48 12.37
CA ALA A 144 2.32 -17.47 12.47
C ALA A 144 1.34 -17.38 11.28
N GLY A 145 0.94 -16.15 10.92
CA GLY A 145 0.16 -15.85 9.73
C GLY A 145 0.77 -14.66 8.98
N LEU A 146 0.72 -14.72 7.65
CA LEU A 146 1.33 -13.70 6.78
C LEU A 146 0.33 -12.71 6.19
N GLY A 147 -0.98 -12.85 6.46
CA GLY A 147 -1.97 -12.06 5.73
C GLY A 147 -2.10 -12.53 4.28
N THR A 148 -2.04 -11.58 3.34
CA THR A 148 -2.14 -11.77 1.89
C THR A 148 -0.85 -11.34 1.18
N PRO A 149 0.30 -12.01 1.46
CA PRO A 149 1.63 -11.46 1.14
C PRO A 149 1.98 -11.40 -0.35
N THR A 150 1.22 -12.03 -1.24
CA THR A 150 1.67 -12.27 -2.62
C THR A 150 1.91 -10.96 -3.36
N GLU A 151 0.91 -10.09 -3.37
CA GLU A 151 0.96 -8.77 -4.01
C GLU A 151 1.99 -7.84 -3.35
N ASP A 152 1.92 -7.69 -2.02
CA ASP A 152 2.81 -6.82 -1.26
C ASP A 152 4.28 -7.16 -1.45
N MET A 153 4.61 -8.45 -1.39
CA MET A 153 5.98 -8.91 -1.54
C MET A 153 6.46 -8.80 -2.99
N THR A 154 5.56 -8.95 -3.96
CA THR A 154 5.89 -8.71 -5.37
C THR A 154 6.27 -7.25 -5.56
N SER A 155 5.45 -6.32 -5.06
CA SER A 155 5.71 -4.88 -5.11
C SER A 155 6.98 -4.49 -4.33
N LEU A 156 7.16 -5.00 -3.11
CA LEU A 156 8.31 -4.74 -2.26
C LEU A 156 9.62 -5.18 -2.94
N VAL A 157 9.67 -6.41 -3.44
CA VAL A 157 10.89 -6.94 -4.08
C VAL A 157 11.14 -6.29 -5.44
N ALA A 158 10.08 -5.95 -6.19
CA ALA A 158 10.22 -5.18 -7.43
C ALA A 158 10.89 -3.82 -7.16
N VAL A 159 10.36 -3.03 -6.22
CA VAL A 159 10.88 -1.71 -5.86
C VAL A 159 12.26 -1.78 -5.22
N ALA A 160 12.54 -2.79 -4.38
CA ALA A 160 13.86 -2.98 -3.77
C ALA A 160 14.98 -3.07 -4.81
N GLY A 161 14.70 -3.64 -5.98
CA GLY A 161 15.65 -3.75 -7.09
C GLY A 161 15.79 -2.51 -7.97
N LEU A 162 15.09 -1.40 -7.68
CA LEU A 162 15.17 -0.17 -8.48
C LEU A 162 16.38 0.70 -8.08
N ALA A 163 16.91 1.39 -9.09
CA ALA A 163 17.91 2.44 -8.96
C ALA A 163 17.27 3.82 -8.71
N VAL A 164 16.38 3.91 -7.73
CA VAL A 164 15.77 5.18 -7.27
C VAL A 164 16.43 5.60 -5.96
N PRO A 165 16.79 6.90 -5.77
CA PRO A 165 17.52 7.35 -4.57
C PRO A 165 16.82 7.04 -3.25
N THR A 166 15.52 7.31 -3.15
CA THR A 166 14.75 7.09 -1.92
C THR A 166 13.63 6.07 -2.17
N LYS A 167 13.64 4.96 -1.42
CA LYS A 167 12.62 3.92 -1.51
C LYS A 167 12.07 3.60 -0.13
N LEU A 168 10.81 3.92 0.11
CA LEU A 168 10.15 3.79 1.42
C LEU A 168 8.92 2.89 1.33
N VAL A 169 8.53 2.32 2.47
CA VAL A 169 7.24 1.65 2.66
C VAL A 169 6.53 2.36 3.79
N THR A 170 5.23 2.57 3.64
CA THR A 170 4.36 3.00 4.74
C THR A 170 3.10 2.14 4.75
N CYS A 171 2.68 1.70 5.92
CA CYS A 171 1.47 0.91 6.07
C CYS A 171 0.47 1.66 6.96
N LEU A 172 -0.81 1.57 6.63
CA LEU A 172 -1.90 2.26 7.34
C LEU A 172 -3.05 1.27 7.54
N GLY A 173 -3.58 1.20 8.76
CA GLY A 173 -4.63 0.24 9.09
C GLY A 173 -4.21 -0.86 10.05
N PHE A 174 -3.32 -0.57 11.00
CA PHE A 174 -2.93 -1.52 12.03
C PHE A 174 -4.16 -2.17 12.68
N GLY A 175 -4.24 -3.49 12.59
CA GLY A 175 -5.39 -4.23 13.09
C GLY A 175 -6.09 -5.07 12.02
N ILE A 176 -6.18 -4.53 10.80
CA ILE A 176 -7.11 -4.99 9.77
C ILE A 176 -6.81 -6.43 9.32
N ASP A 177 -5.53 -6.78 9.17
CA ASP A 177 -5.12 -8.10 8.65
C ASP A 177 -5.18 -9.23 9.67
N ALA A 178 -5.63 -8.94 10.90
CA ALA A 178 -5.93 -9.99 11.87
C ALA A 178 -6.96 -10.99 11.32
N TYR A 179 -7.87 -10.52 10.46
CA TYR A 179 -8.81 -11.38 9.75
C TYR A 179 -8.11 -12.39 8.82
N HIS A 180 -6.98 -11.99 8.22
CA HIS A 180 -6.12 -12.83 7.38
C HIS A 180 -5.00 -13.54 8.17
N GLY A 181 -5.13 -13.59 9.51
CA GLY A 181 -4.25 -14.35 10.39
C GLY A 181 -2.99 -13.62 10.85
N VAL A 182 -2.80 -12.35 10.50
CA VAL A 182 -1.68 -11.54 10.99
C VAL A 182 -1.78 -11.37 12.51
N ARG A 183 -0.64 -11.50 13.19
CA ARG A 183 -0.54 -11.33 14.65
C ARG A 183 0.09 -9.99 14.96
N HIS A 184 -0.66 -9.11 15.63
CA HIS A 184 -0.20 -7.75 15.97
C HIS A 184 1.09 -7.73 16.79
N THR A 185 1.28 -8.71 17.68
CA THR A 185 2.53 -8.84 18.43
C THR A 185 3.74 -9.13 17.53
N GLN A 186 3.56 -9.90 16.46
CA GLN A 186 4.63 -10.18 15.49
C GLN A 186 4.88 -8.98 14.56
N VAL A 187 3.85 -8.20 14.22
CA VAL A 187 4.02 -6.88 13.56
C VAL A 187 4.92 -5.99 14.40
N LEU A 188 4.64 -5.87 15.71
CA LEU A 188 5.43 -5.05 16.62
C LEU A 188 6.86 -5.58 16.82
N GLU A 189 7.03 -6.91 16.90
CA GLU A 189 8.36 -7.53 16.92
C GLU A 189 9.17 -7.18 15.67
N ASN A 190 8.53 -7.22 14.49
CA ASN A 190 9.18 -6.90 13.23
C ASN A 190 9.56 -5.42 13.14
N LEU A 191 8.67 -4.51 13.54
CA LEU A 191 8.96 -3.07 13.64
C LEU A 191 10.12 -2.78 14.60
N ALA A 192 10.09 -3.34 15.81
CA ALA A 192 11.17 -3.18 16.79
C ALA A 192 12.51 -3.72 16.25
N ALA A 193 12.44 -4.75 15.43
CA ALA A 193 13.63 -5.35 14.85
C ALA A 193 14.13 -4.54 13.63
N LEU A 194 13.26 -3.91 12.83
CA LEU A 194 13.64 -2.94 11.79
C LEU A 194 14.27 -1.68 12.40
N ASP A 195 13.75 -1.23 13.54
CA ASP A 195 14.26 -0.09 14.28
C ASP A 195 15.69 -0.31 14.77
N ARG A 196 15.98 -1.49 15.34
CA ARG A 196 17.35 -1.89 15.71
C ARG A 196 18.33 -1.86 14.54
N ASP A 197 17.85 -2.09 13.33
CA ASP A 197 18.65 -2.07 12.10
C ASP A 197 18.71 -0.66 11.47
N GLY A 198 18.09 0.35 12.10
CA GLY A 198 18.01 1.72 11.59
C GLY A 198 17.08 1.88 10.38
N ALA A 199 16.24 0.90 10.09
CA ALA A 199 15.36 0.87 8.93
C ALA A 199 13.95 1.41 9.21
N TYR A 200 13.53 1.48 10.48
CA TYR A 200 12.23 2.03 10.87
C TYR A 200 12.29 3.56 10.96
N LEU A 201 11.35 4.22 10.29
CA LEU A 201 11.23 5.69 10.24
C LEU A 201 10.17 6.21 11.23
N GLY A 202 9.75 5.38 12.17
CA GLY A 202 8.76 5.74 13.16
C GLY A 202 7.32 5.66 12.64
N ALA A 203 6.44 6.20 13.46
CA ALA A 203 5.01 6.28 13.20
C ALA A 203 4.53 7.73 13.25
N LEU A 204 3.49 8.03 12.47
CA LEU A 204 2.80 9.32 12.53
C LEU A 204 1.29 9.11 12.38
N SER A 205 0.52 9.82 13.18
CA SER A 205 -0.94 9.80 13.10
C SER A 205 -1.44 10.80 12.07
N ILE A 206 -2.52 10.45 11.39
CA ILE A 206 -3.30 11.40 10.59
C ILE A 206 -4.19 12.20 11.55
N PRO A 207 -3.98 13.51 11.74
CA PRO A 207 -4.83 14.27 12.66
C PRO A 207 -6.28 14.30 12.15
N SER A 208 -7.24 13.91 12.98
CA SER A 208 -8.64 13.70 12.55
C SER A 208 -9.31 14.94 11.93
N ALA A 209 -8.90 16.13 12.39
CA ALA A 209 -9.37 17.43 11.93
C ALA A 209 -8.53 18.02 10.76
N SER A 210 -7.52 17.30 10.28
CA SER A 210 -6.68 17.79 9.18
C SER A 210 -7.43 17.77 7.84
N ARG A 211 -6.92 18.56 6.88
CA ARG A 211 -7.43 18.58 5.50
C ARG A 211 -7.28 17.20 4.85
N GLU A 212 -6.15 16.53 5.09
CA GLU A 212 -5.83 15.21 4.58
C GLU A 212 -6.83 14.17 5.07
N ALA A 213 -7.19 14.20 6.36
CA ALA A 213 -8.20 13.30 6.91
C ALA A 213 -9.59 13.53 6.29
N ALA A 214 -9.98 14.79 6.12
CA ALA A 214 -11.26 15.14 5.49
C ALA A 214 -11.34 14.66 4.03
N LEU A 215 -10.29 14.93 3.25
CA LEU A 215 -10.21 14.51 1.85
C LEU A 215 -10.12 12.99 1.70
N TYR A 216 -9.37 12.31 2.57
CA TYR A 216 -9.32 10.85 2.58
C TYR A 216 -10.69 10.23 2.82
N ARG A 217 -11.45 10.72 3.81
CA ARG A 217 -12.82 10.23 4.06
C ARG A 217 -13.75 10.46 2.86
N ASP A 218 -13.65 11.61 2.21
CA ASP A 218 -14.42 11.91 1.00
C ASP A 218 -14.05 10.96 -0.16
N ALA A 219 -12.75 10.70 -0.38
CA ALA A 219 -12.27 9.75 -1.39
C ALA A 219 -12.80 8.33 -1.14
N VAL A 220 -12.73 7.87 0.11
CA VAL A 220 -13.23 6.54 0.50
C VAL A 220 -14.74 6.45 0.33
N ALA A 221 -15.51 7.46 0.73
CA ALA A 221 -16.95 7.49 0.52
C ALA A 221 -17.32 7.47 -0.98
N HIS A 222 -16.60 8.24 -1.80
CA HIS A 222 -16.75 8.22 -3.25
C HIS A 222 -16.48 6.83 -3.84
N ALA A 223 -15.40 6.17 -3.38
CA ALA A 223 -15.07 4.82 -3.80
C ALA A 223 -16.15 3.81 -3.42
N GLN A 224 -16.65 3.87 -2.18
CA GLN A 224 -17.73 2.99 -1.70
C GLN A 224 -19.01 3.14 -2.54
N ALA A 225 -19.37 4.38 -2.90
CA ALA A 225 -20.53 4.64 -3.75
C ALA A 225 -20.33 4.14 -5.19
N ALA A 226 -19.10 4.19 -5.71
CA ALA A 226 -18.77 3.72 -7.05
C ALA A 226 -18.64 2.19 -7.15
N THR A 227 -18.28 1.50 -6.07
CA THR A 227 -18.15 0.04 -6.03
C THR A 227 -19.05 -0.57 -4.94
N PRO A 228 -20.38 -0.43 -5.01
CA PRO A 228 -21.28 -0.83 -3.93
C PRO A 228 -21.30 -2.35 -3.66
N LEU A 229 -21.00 -3.16 -4.68
CA LEU A 229 -20.91 -4.63 -4.54
C LEU A 229 -19.58 -5.11 -3.95
N ARG A 230 -18.50 -4.33 -4.12
CA ARG A 230 -17.14 -4.67 -3.70
C ARG A 230 -16.41 -3.48 -3.06
N PRO A 231 -16.98 -2.80 -2.05
CA PRO A 231 -16.31 -1.70 -1.38
C PRO A 231 -15.06 -2.20 -0.66
N SER A 232 -14.08 -1.29 -0.48
CA SER A 232 -12.92 -1.54 0.37
C SER A 232 -13.34 -1.60 1.84
N ILE A 233 -13.22 -2.78 2.45
CA ILE A 233 -13.41 -2.98 3.89
C ILE A 233 -12.24 -2.33 4.64
N VAL A 234 -11.02 -2.48 4.13
CA VAL A 234 -9.80 -1.88 4.66
C VAL A 234 -9.94 -0.37 4.83
N ASN A 235 -10.10 0.35 3.71
CA ASN A 235 -10.15 1.81 3.74
C ASN A 235 -11.41 2.34 4.43
N GLY A 236 -12.51 1.58 4.45
CA GLY A 236 -13.68 1.93 5.24
C GLY A 236 -13.42 1.94 6.76
N GLN A 237 -12.66 0.96 7.26
CA GLN A 237 -12.25 0.91 8.68
C GLN A 237 -11.27 2.04 9.03
N ILE A 238 -10.29 2.31 8.16
CA ILE A 238 -9.34 3.43 8.34
C ILE A 238 -10.11 4.76 8.34
N ALA A 239 -11.05 4.96 7.40
CA ALA A 239 -11.87 6.17 7.36
C ALA A 239 -12.71 6.35 8.63
N ALA A 240 -13.25 5.26 9.20
CA ALA A 240 -13.95 5.28 10.49
C ALA A 240 -13.00 5.64 11.65
N ALA A 241 -11.80 5.05 11.70
CA ALA A 241 -10.80 5.38 12.71
C ALA A 241 -10.40 6.87 12.66
N THR A 242 -10.27 7.47 11.47
CA THR A 242 -9.97 8.90 11.33
C THR A 242 -11.11 9.82 11.81
N ARG A 243 -12.31 9.29 12.03
CA ARG A 243 -13.44 9.99 12.69
C ARG A 243 -13.47 9.79 14.20
N GLY A 244 -12.53 9.02 14.76
CA GLY A 244 -12.52 8.66 16.18
C GLY A 244 -13.48 7.54 16.55
N GLU A 245 -14.00 6.79 15.58
CA GLU A 245 -14.86 5.63 15.84
C GLU A 245 -14.03 4.45 16.38
N PHE A 246 -14.69 3.56 17.13
CA PHE A 246 -14.08 2.39 17.77
C PHE A 246 -15.05 1.20 17.78
N GLY A 247 -14.51 -0.02 17.65
CA GLY A 247 -15.24 -1.27 17.74
C GLY A 247 -15.90 -1.69 16.42
N ASP A 248 -17.08 -2.30 16.52
CA ASP A 248 -17.79 -2.92 15.39
C ASP A 248 -18.57 -1.88 14.55
N VAL A 249 -17.86 -1.14 13.71
CA VAL A 249 -18.45 -0.12 12.85
C VAL A 249 -19.01 -0.75 11.57
N ARG A 250 -20.30 -0.56 11.30
CA ARG A 250 -20.97 -1.11 10.11
C ARG A 250 -21.14 -0.04 9.03
N PHE A 251 -20.37 -0.17 7.95
CA PHE A 251 -20.46 0.68 6.76
C PHE A 251 -20.70 -0.11 5.46
N THR A 252 -20.76 -1.44 5.53
CA THR A 252 -21.06 -2.31 4.38
C THR A 252 -21.67 -3.63 4.83
N THR A 253 -22.57 -4.19 4.00
CA THR A 253 -23.17 -5.52 4.19
C THR A 253 -22.17 -6.66 4.01
N ARG A 254 -21.03 -6.44 3.34
CA ARG A 254 -19.97 -7.46 3.16
C ARG A 254 -19.38 -7.97 4.47
N THR A 255 -19.50 -7.18 5.54
CA THR A 255 -19.00 -7.53 6.87
C THR A 255 -20.08 -8.18 7.75
N GLY A 256 -21.30 -8.38 7.26
CA GLY A 256 -22.47 -8.76 8.07
C GLY A 256 -22.35 -10.06 8.88
N GLY A 257 -21.35 -10.90 8.61
CA GLY A 257 -21.04 -12.12 9.39
C GLY A 257 -19.77 -12.05 10.26
N SER A 258 -19.10 -10.90 10.34
CA SER A 258 -17.85 -10.70 11.09
C SER A 258 -17.93 -9.45 11.96
N THR A 259 -17.31 -9.45 13.13
CA THR A 259 -17.18 -8.24 13.97
C THR A 259 -15.93 -7.47 13.54
N LEU A 260 -16.09 -6.20 13.16
CA LEU A 260 -14.95 -5.31 12.92
C LEU A 260 -14.37 -4.82 14.25
N PHE A 261 -13.11 -4.42 14.24
CA PHE A 261 -12.45 -3.83 15.41
C PHE A 261 -11.74 -2.54 15.01
N VAL A 262 -12.54 -1.55 14.61
CA VAL A 262 -12.04 -0.21 14.31
C VAL A 262 -11.35 0.32 15.56
N ASN A 263 -10.13 0.83 15.40
CA ASN A 263 -9.35 1.35 16.52
C ASN A 263 -8.43 2.50 16.07
N PRO A 264 -7.96 3.35 17.01
CA PRO A 264 -7.16 4.52 16.65
C PRO A 264 -5.83 4.22 15.94
N LEU A 265 -5.24 3.03 16.14
CA LEU A 265 -3.98 2.66 15.46
C LEU A 265 -4.18 2.45 13.96
N MET A 266 -5.41 2.25 13.49
CA MET A 266 -5.69 2.20 12.05
C MET A 266 -5.45 3.54 11.34
N ALA A 267 -5.46 4.66 12.07
CA ALA A 267 -5.15 6.00 11.53
C ALA A 267 -3.68 6.41 11.74
N VAL A 268 -2.81 5.44 12.05
CA VAL A 268 -1.37 5.65 12.26
C VAL A 268 -0.61 4.98 11.12
N TYR A 269 0.24 5.76 10.46
CA TYR A 269 1.24 5.21 9.55
C TYR A 269 2.40 4.60 10.33
N PHE A 270 2.90 3.47 9.86
CA PHE A 270 4.20 2.93 10.25
C PHE A 270 5.07 2.89 9.01
N SER A 271 6.25 3.52 9.07
CA SER A 271 7.09 3.70 7.88
C SER A 271 8.47 3.10 8.06
N CYS A 272 9.04 2.55 7.00
CA CYS A 272 10.38 1.99 6.98
C CYS A 272 11.04 2.16 5.61
N THR A 273 12.34 1.92 5.53
CA THR A 273 13.06 1.87 4.24
C THR A 273 12.73 0.57 3.51
N VAL A 274 12.55 0.63 2.20
CA VAL A 274 12.35 -0.57 1.36
C VAL A 274 13.55 -1.51 1.50
N ASP A 275 14.77 -0.99 1.47
CA ASP A 275 15.98 -1.82 1.53
C ASP A 275 16.09 -2.57 2.86
N GLY A 276 15.75 -1.92 3.97
CA GLY A 276 15.74 -2.56 5.29
C GLY A 276 14.64 -3.60 5.46
N LEU A 277 13.44 -3.32 4.93
CA LEU A 277 12.34 -4.27 4.96
C LEU A 277 12.61 -5.49 4.06
N ALA A 278 12.97 -5.26 2.79
CA ALA A 278 13.28 -6.30 1.83
C ALA A 278 14.52 -7.13 2.25
N GLY A 279 15.49 -6.52 2.95
CA GLY A 279 16.65 -7.23 3.50
C GLY A 279 16.30 -8.27 4.57
N ARG A 280 15.09 -8.20 5.16
CA ARG A 280 14.62 -9.13 6.19
C ARG A 280 13.70 -10.22 5.69
N LEU A 281 13.23 -10.09 4.45
CA LEU A 281 12.33 -11.03 3.79
C LEU A 281 13.03 -12.36 3.54
N LEU A 282 12.58 -13.41 4.23
CA LEU A 282 13.28 -14.70 4.29
C LEU A 282 13.22 -15.52 3.00
N TYR A 283 12.33 -15.15 2.08
CA TYR A 283 12.13 -15.80 0.80
C TYR A 283 12.37 -14.86 -0.38
N ARG A 284 13.04 -13.71 -0.18
CA ARG A 284 13.32 -12.73 -1.23
C ARG A 284 13.97 -13.38 -2.46
N ASP A 285 15.10 -14.06 -2.26
CA ASP A 285 15.85 -14.72 -3.34
C ASP A 285 15.02 -15.77 -4.07
N ARG A 286 13.99 -16.31 -3.41
CA ARG A 286 13.10 -17.29 -4.02
C ARG A 286 12.07 -16.64 -4.92
N ILE A 287 11.72 -15.37 -4.78
CA ILE A 287 10.67 -14.74 -5.62
C ILE A 287 11.24 -13.75 -6.65
N GLU A 288 12.51 -13.40 -6.52
CA GLU A 288 13.24 -12.40 -7.31
C GLU A 288 13.08 -12.56 -8.85
N ASP A 289 13.16 -13.78 -9.37
CA ASP A 289 13.12 -14.09 -10.82
C ASP A 289 11.73 -14.45 -11.36
N THR A 290 10.69 -14.35 -10.53
CA THR A 290 9.32 -14.69 -10.94
C THR A 290 8.80 -13.76 -12.04
N VAL A 291 8.00 -14.31 -12.95
CA VAL A 291 7.35 -13.60 -14.07
C VAL A 291 5.84 -13.56 -13.96
N ALA A 292 5.25 -14.45 -13.15
CA ALA A 292 3.81 -14.53 -12.94
C ALA A 292 3.50 -14.53 -11.44
N MET A 293 2.34 -13.99 -11.08
CA MET A 293 1.91 -13.87 -9.68
C MET A 293 1.76 -15.24 -9.00
N GLU A 294 1.32 -16.25 -9.77
CA GLU A 294 1.16 -17.63 -9.32
C GLU A 294 2.52 -18.26 -8.93
N GLN A 295 3.61 -17.84 -9.57
CA GLN A 295 4.94 -18.28 -9.19
C GLN A 295 5.36 -17.67 -7.85
N VAL A 296 5.01 -16.40 -7.58
CA VAL A 296 5.27 -15.76 -6.29
C VAL A 296 4.54 -16.55 -5.20
N LEU A 297 3.23 -16.75 -5.36
CA LEU A 297 2.40 -17.51 -4.42
C LEU A 297 3.00 -18.90 -4.13
N ALA A 298 3.25 -19.70 -5.17
CA ALA A 298 3.75 -21.06 -5.01
C ALA A 298 5.13 -21.11 -4.32
N ARG A 299 5.99 -20.12 -4.56
CA ARG A 299 7.32 -20.05 -3.95
C ARG A 299 7.28 -19.59 -2.49
N ILE A 300 6.34 -18.71 -2.13
CA ILE A 300 6.05 -18.35 -0.73
C ILE A 300 5.52 -19.58 0.01
N GLU A 301 4.51 -20.27 -0.53
CA GLU A 301 3.93 -21.48 0.08
C GLU A 301 4.98 -22.57 0.29
N ARG A 302 5.83 -22.81 -0.73
CA ARG A 302 6.93 -23.77 -0.64
C ARG A 302 7.97 -23.38 0.41
N PHE A 303 8.26 -22.08 0.56
CA PHE A 303 9.11 -21.61 1.65
C PHE A 303 8.48 -21.90 3.00
N ARG A 304 7.20 -21.56 3.19
CA ARG A 304 6.48 -21.77 4.45
C ARG A 304 6.39 -23.24 4.84
N ALA A 305 6.17 -24.13 3.89
CA ALA A 305 6.14 -25.57 4.12
C ALA A 305 7.49 -26.14 4.62
N GLY A 306 8.59 -25.43 4.37
CA GLY A 306 9.94 -25.84 4.77
C GLY A 306 10.43 -25.27 6.10
N ILE A 307 9.60 -24.51 6.83
CA ILE A 307 9.98 -23.89 8.10
C ILE A 307 8.95 -24.15 9.19
N THR A 308 9.37 -23.95 10.43
CA THR A 308 8.45 -23.87 11.58
C THR A 308 8.14 -22.39 11.85
N PRO A 309 6.87 -21.95 11.72
CA PRO A 309 6.49 -20.58 12.06
C PRO A 309 6.79 -20.24 13.52
N ARG A 310 7.19 -18.99 13.76
CA ARG A 310 7.36 -18.39 15.09
C ARG A 310 6.03 -18.43 15.84
N VAL A 311 6.10 -18.87 17.10
CA VAL A 311 4.95 -18.84 18.01
C VAL A 311 4.66 -17.39 18.39
N PRO A 312 3.42 -16.90 18.17
CA PRO A 312 3.08 -15.52 18.54
C PRO A 312 2.98 -15.40 20.05
N ARG A 313 3.50 -14.28 20.58
CA ARG A 313 3.34 -13.94 21.99
C ARG A 313 1.99 -13.27 22.22
N ALA A 314 1.42 -13.47 23.41
CA ALA A 314 0.28 -12.66 23.85
C ALA A 314 0.75 -11.22 24.06
N TYR A 315 -0.12 -10.25 23.75
CA TYR A 315 0.11 -8.87 24.16
C TYR A 315 0.04 -8.82 25.69
N PRO A 316 1.08 -8.34 26.40
CA PRO A 316 1.06 -8.31 27.86
C PRO A 316 -0.08 -7.39 28.35
N HIS A 317 -0.77 -7.85 29.40
CA HIS A 317 -1.82 -7.12 30.11
C HIS A 317 -1.24 -6.20 31.17
#